data_AF-A0A317ZNF6-F1
#
_entry.id   AF-A0A317ZNF6-F1
#
_cell.length_a   1.000
_cell.length_b   1.000
_cell.length_c   1.000
_cell.angle_alpha   90.00
_cell.angle_beta   90.00
_cell.angle_gamma   90.00
#
_symmetry.space_group_name_H-M   'P 1'
#
loop_
_entity.id
_entity.type
_entity.pdbx_description
1 polymer ?
#
loop_
_entity_poly.entity_id
_entity_poly.type
_entity_poly.pdbx_seq_one_letter_code
_entity_poly.pdbx_strand_id
1 'polypeptide(L)'
;MFAMIDLVKKSMLAGVGLAVVTKDKVLESLDELVEKGKLTREEAAEMSDKIVEEGKVETEKARVEASKLFNEMLHRANVVTKDQYDALAARVTELEGRLHKEFPNGE
;
A
#
# COMPACT_ATOMS: atom_id res chain seq x y z
N MET A 1 -18.36 -2.63 9.50
CA MET A 1 -17.75 -3.25 8.30
C MET A 1 -16.45 -2.55 7.88
N PHE A 2 -16.43 -1.21 7.72
CA PHE A 2 -15.22 -0.43 7.39
C PHE A 2 -14.03 -0.66 8.35
N ALA A 3 -14.30 -0.81 9.65
CA ALA A 3 -13.27 -1.05 10.67
C ALA A 3 -12.49 -2.37 10.49
N MET A 4 -13.11 -3.40 9.93
CA MET A 4 -12.46 -4.72 9.74
C MET A 4 -11.47 -4.69 8.58
N ILE A 5 -11.78 -3.95 7.51
CA ILE A 5 -10.86 -3.79 6.36
C ILE A 5 -9.62 -3.01 6.77
N ASP A 6 -9.79 -1.96 7.57
CA ASP A 6 -8.67 -1.13 8.03
C ASP A 6 -7.78 -1.89 9.01
N LEU A 7 -8.37 -2.75 9.85
CA LEU A 7 -7.63 -3.65 10.72
C LEU A 7 -6.82 -4.70 9.94
N VAL A 8 -7.42 -5.31 8.89
CA VAL A 8 -6.73 -6.28 8.02
C VAL A 8 -5.59 -5.60 7.23
N LYS A 9 -5.80 -4.38 6.74
CA LYS A 9 -4.76 -3.59 6.09
C LYS A 9 -3.60 -3.28 7.03
N LYS A 10 -3.91 -2.82 8.25
CA LYS A 10 -2.89 -2.54 9.28
C LYS A 10 -2.16 -3.81 9.73
N SER A 11 -2.86 -4.94 9.84
CA SER A 11 -2.22 -6.22 10.20
C SER A 11 -1.40 -6.82 9.05
N MET A 12 -1.83 -6.64 7.79
CA MET A 12 -0.99 -7.00 6.63
C MET A 12 0.26 -6.12 6.55
N LEU A 13 0.13 -4.80 6.74
CA LEU A 13 1.27 -3.88 6.79
C LEU A 13 2.22 -4.23 7.93
N ALA A 14 1.71 -4.62 9.09
CA ALA A 14 2.51 -5.15 10.19
C ALA A 14 3.15 -6.52 9.85
N GLY A 15 2.45 -7.35 9.06
CA GLY A 15 2.89 -8.67 8.60
C GLY A 15 3.95 -8.65 7.48
N VAL A 16 4.04 -7.56 6.71
CA VAL A 16 5.13 -7.31 5.74
C VAL A 16 6.47 -7.05 6.45
N GLY A 17 6.45 -6.84 7.77
CA GLY A 17 7.64 -6.82 8.59
C GLY A 17 7.79 -5.47 9.28
N LEU A 18 7.56 -5.47 10.59
CA LEU A 18 7.87 -4.36 11.50
C LEU A 18 9.36 -3.94 11.51
N ALA A 19 10.23 -4.59 10.73
CA ALA A 19 11.59 -4.13 10.49
C ALA A 19 11.60 -3.11 9.34
N VAL A 20 11.06 -1.92 9.58
CA VAL A 20 11.47 -0.76 8.77
C VAL A 20 12.96 -0.57 9.05
N VAL A 21 13.80 -0.93 8.09
CA VAL A 21 15.23 -0.64 8.15
C VAL A 21 15.37 0.87 8.07
N THR A 22 15.57 1.52 9.22
CA THR A 22 15.78 2.96 9.30
C THR A 22 17.23 3.31 9.02
N LYS A 23 17.47 4.54 8.57
CA LYS A 23 18.82 5.07 8.36
C LYS A 23 19.70 4.89 9.60
N ASP A 24 19.14 5.13 10.79
CA ASP A 24 19.85 4.97 12.07
C ASP A 24 20.31 3.53 12.28
N LYS A 25 19.49 2.53 11.92
CA LYS A 25 19.85 1.13 12.10
C LYS A 25 20.89 0.64 11.10
N VAL A 26 20.87 1.21 9.89
CA VAL A 26 21.92 0.99 8.88
C VAL A 26 23.23 1.63 9.34
N LEU A 27 23.20 2.87 9.83
CA LEU A 27 24.38 3.57 10.33
C LEU A 27 25.03 2.82 11.51
N GLU A 28 24.24 2.36 12.48
CA GLU A 28 24.75 1.57 13.61
C GLU A 28 25.46 0.29 13.14
N SER A 29 24.91 -0.38 12.12
CA SER A 29 25.50 -1.60 11.55
C SER A 29 26.80 -1.33 10.78
N LEU A 30 26.88 -0.19 10.10
CA LEU A 30 28.07 0.24 9.37
C LEU A 30 29.14 0.83 10.30
N ASP A 31 28.77 1.46 11.41
CA ASP A 31 29.68 1.99 12.42
C ASP A 31 30.54 0.88 13.05
N GLU A 32 29.99 -0.33 13.25
CA GLU A 32 30.79 -1.49 13.66
C GLU A 32 31.91 -1.84 12.67
N LEU A 33 31.68 -1.62 11.37
CA LEU A 33 32.69 -1.86 10.34
C LEU A 33 33.74 -0.74 10.32
N VAL A 34 33.34 0.48 10.67
CA VAL A 34 34.26 1.60 10.89
C VAL A 34 35.15 1.34 12.11
N GLU A 35 34.59 0.89 13.22
CA GLU A 35 35.35 0.55 14.44
C GLU A 35 36.36 -0.58 14.20
N LYS A 36 36.00 -1.55 13.35
CA LYS A 36 36.89 -2.65 12.92
C LYS A 36 37.93 -2.21 11.87
N GLY A 37 37.94 -0.93 11.48
CA GLY A 37 38.86 -0.36 10.49
C GLY A 37 38.62 -0.84 9.06
N LYS A 38 37.45 -1.43 8.78
CA LYS A 38 37.10 -1.99 7.45
C LYS A 38 36.47 -0.95 6.52
N LEU A 39 35.98 0.15 7.08
CA LEU A 39 35.34 1.26 6.39
C LEU A 39 35.78 2.57 7.04
N THR A 40 35.86 3.63 6.27
CA THR A 40 35.95 4.99 6.81
C THR A 40 34.56 5.50 7.19
N ARG A 41 34.49 6.51 8.07
CA ARG A 41 33.20 7.15 8.42
C ARG A 41 32.49 7.72 7.19
N GLU A 42 33.27 8.21 6.22
CA GLU A 42 32.76 8.83 5.00
C GLU A 42 32.12 7.78 4.08
N GLU A 43 32.79 6.65 3.87
CA GLU A 43 32.23 5.52 3.12
C GLU A 43 30.98 4.92 3.79
N ALA A 44 30.96 4.85 5.13
CA ALA A 44 29.80 4.37 5.88
C ALA A 44 28.58 5.31 5.72
N ALA A 45 28.80 6.62 5.72
CA ALA A 45 27.74 7.61 5.50
C ALA A 45 27.16 7.50 4.08
N GLU A 46 28.03 7.41 3.07
CA GLU A 46 27.64 7.32 1.66
C GLU A 46 26.90 5.99 1.37
N MET A 47 27.37 4.88 1.95
CA MET A 47 26.72 3.58 1.83
C MET A 47 25.37 3.54 2.54
N SER A 48 25.24 4.18 3.70
CA SER A 48 23.97 4.32 4.41
C SER A 48 22.92 5.04 3.56
N ASP A 49 23.30 6.18 2.96
CA ASP A 49 22.40 6.95 2.11
C ASP A 49 21.95 6.13 0.90
N LYS A 50 22.86 5.40 0.27
CA LYS A 50 22.54 4.53 -0.87
C LYS A 50 21.57 3.41 -0.49
N ILE A 51 21.82 2.71 0.63
CA ILE A 51 20.94 1.62 1.11
C ILE A 51 19.54 2.15 1.42
N VAL A 52 19.43 3.32 2.04
CA VAL A 52 18.15 3.93 2.37
C VAL A 52 17.38 4.34 1.11
N GLU A 53 18.08 4.93 0.13
CA GLU A 53 17.45 5.36 -1.13
C GLU A 53 16.98 4.15 -1.96
N GLU A 54 17.82 3.13 -2.13
CA GLU A 54 17.45 1.89 -2.82
C GLU A 54 16.32 1.16 -2.09
N GLY A 55 16.37 1.12 -0.76
CA GLY A 55 15.33 0.52 0.07
C GLY A 55 13.96 1.19 -0.08
N LYS A 56 13.92 2.53 -0.20
CA LYS A 56 12.66 3.26 -0.48
C LYS A 56 12.07 2.86 -1.83
N VAL A 57 12.89 2.80 -2.87
CA VAL A 57 12.44 2.45 -4.23
C VAL A 57 11.87 1.04 -4.27
N GLU A 58 12.55 0.07 -3.66
CA GLU A 58 12.06 -1.32 -3.60
C GLU A 58 10.82 -1.47 -2.71
N THR A 59 10.74 -0.72 -1.62
CA THR A 59 9.54 -0.70 -0.76
C THR A 59 8.31 -0.20 -1.52
N GLU A 60 8.44 0.87 -2.31
CA GLU A 60 7.32 1.39 -3.11
C GLU A 60 6.90 0.40 -4.21
N LYS A 61 7.85 -0.25 -4.89
CA LYS A 61 7.51 -1.32 -5.85
C LYS A 61 6.77 -2.48 -5.18
N ALA A 62 7.29 -2.98 -4.06
CA ALA A 62 6.67 -4.05 -3.29
C ALA A 62 5.25 -3.66 -2.83
N ARG A 63 5.04 -2.40 -2.44
CA ARG A 63 3.72 -1.88 -2.05
C ARG A 63 2.73 -1.89 -3.21
N VAL A 64 3.17 -1.51 -4.41
CA VAL A 64 2.34 -1.54 -5.63
C VAL A 64 1.96 -2.99 -5.97
N GLU A 65 2.93 -3.91 -5.97
CA GLU A 65 2.70 -5.32 -6.24
C GLU A 65 1.77 -5.98 -5.21
N ALA A 66 2.00 -5.70 -3.92
CA ALA A 66 1.14 -6.20 -2.84
C ALA A 66 -0.30 -5.67 -2.98
N SER A 67 -0.47 -4.39 -3.34
CA SER A 67 -1.79 -3.80 -3.58
C SER A 67 -2.50 -4.45 -4.76
N LYS A 68 -1.75 -4.77 -5.83
CA LYS A 68 -2.29 -5.48 -7.00
C LYS A 68 -2.72 -6.90 -6.62
N LEU A 69 -1.87 -7.66 -5.93
CA LEU A 69 -2.18 -9.01 -5.48
C LEU A 69 -3.42 -9.03 -4.56
N PHE A 70 -3.52 -8.06 -3.65
CA PHE A 70 -4.66 -7.91 -2.77
C PHE A 70 -5.96 -7.65 -3.54
N ASN A 71 -5.93 -6.74 -4.51
CA ASN A 71 -7.07 -6.49 -5.39
C ASN A 71 -7.46 -7.73 -6.20
N GLU A 72 -6.50 -8.48 -6.74
CA GLU A 72 -6.77 -9.72 -7.47
C GLU A 72 -7.43 -10.78 -6.57
N MET A 73 -7.00 -10.90 -5.31
CA MET A 73 -7.63 -11.79 -4.34
C MET A 73 -9.08 -11.39 -4.04
N LEU A 74 -9.36 -10.09 -3.86
CA LEU A 74 -10.73 -9.60 -3.67
C LEU A 74 -11.64 -9.95 -4.87
N HIS A 75 -11.13 -9.79 -6.09
CA HIS A 75 -11.86 -10.17 -7.30
C HIS A 75 -12.14 -11.67 -7.34
N ARG A 76 -11.14 -12.52 -7.02
CA ARG A 76 -11.33 -13.99 -6.96
C ARG A 76 -12.32 -14.41 -5.88
N ALA A 77 -12.42 -13.67 -4.78
CA ALA A 77 -13.36 -13.92 -3.70
C ALA A 77 -14.79 -13.40 -4.00
N ASN A 78 -15.05 -12.87 -5.19
CA ASN A 78 -16.30 -12.18 -5.56
C ASN A 78 -16.63 -10.99 -4.63
N VAL A 79 -15.61 -10.36 -4.05
CA VAL A 79 -15.77 -9.18 -3.20
C VAL A 79 -15.63 -7.93 -4.07
N VAL A 80 -16.71 -7.17 -4.18
CA VAL A 80 -16.77 -5.93 -4.96
C VAL A 80 -16.00 -4.83 -4.23
N THR A 81 -15.14 -4.08 -4.92
CA THR A 81 -14.47 -2.92 -4.31
C THR A 81 -15.48 -1.78 -4.12
N LYS A 82 -15.17 -0.83 -3.23
CA LYS A 82 -16.04 0.33 -3.00
C LYS A 82 -16.22 1.15 -4.28
N ASP A 83 -15.13 1.39 -5.02
CA ASP A 83 -15.19 2.16 -6.27
C ASP A 83 -16.09 1.49 -7.32
N GLN A 84 -16.04 0.15 -7.40
CA GLN A 84 -16.93 -0.63 -8.28
C GLN A 84 -18.39 -0.54 -7.83
N TYR A 85 -18.67 -0.58 -6.53
CA TYR A 85 -20.00 -0.39 -5.98
C TYR A 85 -20.55 1.01 -6.26
N ASP A 86 -19.77 2.06 -6.00
CA ASP A 86 -20.18 3.45 -6.20
C ASP A 86 -20.44 3.73 -7.69
N ALA A 87 -19.61 3.17 -8.59
CA ALA A 87 -19.83 3.24 -10.04
C ALA A 87 -21.13 2.53 -10.47
N LEU A 88 -21.45 1.37 -9.88
CA LEU A 88 -22.70 0.68 -10.14
C LEU A 88 -23.90 1.47 -9.61
N ALA A 89 -23.81 2.00 -8.39
CA ALA A 89 -24.86 2.79 -7.77
C ALA A 89 -25.18 4.05 -8.60
N ALA A 90 -24.17 4.76 -9.09
CA ALA A 90 -24.36 5.91 -9.96
C ALA A 90 -25.09 5.55 -11.26
N ARG A 91 -24.73 4.42 -11.89
CA ARG A 91 -25.42 3.92 -13.09
C ARG A 91 -26.87 3.55 -12.80
N VAL A 92 -27.15 2.94 -11.65
CA VAL A 92 -28.51 2.61 -11.23
C VAL A 92 -29.33 3.89 -11.04
N THR A 93 -28.81 4.89 -10.33
CA THR A 93 -29.49 6.18 -10.14
C THR A 93 -29.78 6.90 -11.46
N GLU A 94 -28.84 6.87 -12.42
CA GLU A 94 -29.07 7.43 -13.75
C GLU A 94 -30.20 6.70 -14.48
N LEU A 95 -30.20 5.37 -14.45
CA LEU A 95 -31.24 4.55 -15.09
C LEU A 95 -32.60 4.77 -14.43
N GLU A 96 -32.66 4.84 -13.11
CA GLU A 96 -33.89 5.16 -12.35
C GLU A 96 -34.41 6.56 -12.73
N GLY A 97 -33.52 7.54 -12.84
CA GLY A 97 -33.89 8.91 -13.26
C GLY A 97 -34.40 8.97 -14.70
N ARG A 98 -33.82 8.18 -15.62
CA ARG A 98 -34.31 8.06 -17.00
C ARG A 98 -35.67 7.36 -17.05
N LEU A 99 -35.82 6.27 -16.31
CA LEU A 99 -37.07 5.52 -16.24
C LEU A 99 -38.20 6.41 -15.69
N HIS A 100 -37.93 7.19 -14.64
CA HIS A 100 -38.93 8.11 -14.08
C HIS A 100 -39.33 9.24 -15.04
N LYS A 101 -38.43 9.69 -15.93
CA LYS A 101 -38.76 10.64 -16.99
C LYS A 101 -39.62 10.03 -18.09
N GLU A 102 -39.37 8.78 -18.43
CA GLU A 102 -40.03 8.06 -19.53
C GLU A 102 -41.39 7.47 -19.11
N PHE A 103 -41.49 7.06 -17.85
CA PHE A 103 -42.71 6.58 -17.19
C PHE A 103 -42.84 7.30 -15.84
N PRO A 104 -43.32 8.55 -15.81
CA PRO A 104 -43.62 9.20 -14.55
C PRO A 104 -44.69 8.35 -13.85
N ASN A 105 -44.34 7.79 -12.69
CA ASN A 105 -45.32 7.11 -11.86
C ASN A 105 -46.45 8.11 -11.60
N GLY A 106 -47.64 7.82 -12.14
CA GLY A 106 -48.83 8.62 -11.91
C GLY A 106 -49.15 8.68 -10.41
N GLU A 107 -49.70 9.81 -9.99
CA GLU A 107 -50.23 10.07 -8.63
C GLU A 107 -51.10 8.92 -8.10
#